data_AF-K1YE05-F1
#
_entry.id   AF-K1YE05-F1
#
_cell.length_a   1.000
_cell.length_b   1.000
_cell.length_c   1.000
_cell.angle_alpha   90.00
_cell.angle_beta   90.00
_cell.angle_gamma   90.00
#
_symmetry.space_group_name_H-M   'P 1'
#
loop_
_entity.id
_entity.type
_entity.pdbx_description
1 polymer ?
#
loop_
_entity_poly.entity_id
_entity_poly.type
_entity_poly.pdbx_seq_one_letter_code
_entity_poly.pdbx_strand_id
1 'polypeptide(L)'
;MEKDVTQNFTWKAAFRKLFLAIVWFIMLSIIGLVILGVIMGGSKDGGENWGPGLGLALIFVAVVLPISALIAILVVSVKSPKGTRLKYFFALALFIGALAALWGAGMVAIVKTKDILGSSSTMCKLEPSQEKKDYCYKEQARINKDLTICEQSSTQDSCIDAYYFDLSRAGNNIDFCKQSPRPDKCFYDNIKFRADYNLFLDKNIETYKSICNSIGGVQLKNGCIELLNENFK
;
A
#
# COMPACT_ATOMS: atom_id res chain seq x y z
N MET A 1 -50.46 -32.79 32.38
CA MET A 1 -49.63 -33.04 31.18
C MET A 1 -50.16 -32.19 30.04
N GLU A 2 -49.85 -30.90 29.94
CA GLU A 2 -50.29 -30.11 28.76
C GLU A 2 -49.65 -28.71 28.68
N LYS A 3 -48.31 -28.59 28.69
CA LYS A 3 -47.64 -27.31 28.40
C LYS A 3 -46.26 -27.56 27.82
N ASP A 4 -46.15 -27.90 26.53
CA ASP A 4 -44.83 -27.87 25.86
C ASP A 4 -44.84 -27.73 24.31
N VAL A 5 -45.99 -27.52 23.67
CA VAL A 5 -46.07 -27.54 22.19
C VAL A 5 -45.74 -26.19 21.54
N THR A 6 -45.71 -25.07 22.29
CA THR A 6 -45.60 -23.72 21.68
C THR A 6 -44.17 -23.18 21.48
N GLN A 7 -43.11 -23.80 22.03
CA GLN A 7 -41.74 -23.27 21.89
C GLN A 7 -41.03 -23.61 20.56
N ASN A 8 -41.57 -24.52 19.74
CA ASN A 8 -40.88 -24.96 18.53
C ASN A 8 -41.00 -24.01 17.32
N PHE A 9 -41.87 -23.00 17.35
CA PHE A 9 -42.19 -22.21 16.16
C PHE A 9 -41.30 -20.97 15.96
N THR A 10 -40.74 -20.38 17.02
CA THR A 10 -39.99 -19.11 16.94
C THR A 10 -38.58 -19.25 16.34
N TRP A 11 -37.96 -20.42 16.47
CA TRP A 11 -36.58 -20.66 16.02
C TRP A 11 -36.42 -20.65 14.49
N LYS A 12 -37.42 -21.13 13.74
CA LYS A 12 -37.36 -21.11 12.27
C LYS A 12 -37.28 -19.69 11.71
N ALA A 13 -38.00 -18.74 12.30
CA ALA A 13 -37.99 -17.34 11.86
C ALA A 13 -36.66 -16.66 12.18
N ALA A 14 -36.11 -16.89 13.38
CA ALA A 14 -34.80 -16.37 13.77
C ALA A 14 -33.66 -16.93 12.89
N PHE A 15 -33.71 -18.24 12.60
CA PHE A 15 -32.73 -18.89 11.74
C PHE A 15 -32.73 -18.33 10.32
N ARG A 16 -33.92 -18.09 9.75
CA ARG A 16 -34.05 -17.54 8.40
C ARG A 16 -33.45 -16.13 8.30
N LYS A 17 -33.65 -15.28 9.31
CA LYS A 17 -33.05 -13.94 9.37
C LYS A 17 -31.54 -14.00 9.48
N LEU A 18 -31.01 -14.88 10.34
CA LEU A 18 -29.56 -15.06 10.50
C LEU A 18 -28.90 -15.57 9.22
N PHE A 19 -29.51 -16.56 8.56
CA PHE A 19 -29.01 -17.10 7.30
C PHE A 19 -28.94 -16.04 6.20
N LEU A 20 -30.01 -15.23 6.06
CA LEU A 20 -30.02 -14.13 5.09
C LEU A 20 -28.96 -13.07 5.39
N ALA A 21 -28.73 -12.74 6.66
CA ALA A 21 -27.68 -11.79 7.06
C ALA A 21 -26.28 -12.30 6.69
N ILE A 22 -26.02 -13.59 6.89
CA ILE A 22 -24.73 -14.23 6.54
C ILE A 22 -24.52 -14.23 5.03
N VAL A 23 -25.52 -14.67 4.26
CA VAL A 23 -25.44 -14.70 2.79
C VAL A 23 -25.19 -13.30 2.24
N TRP A 24 -25.87 -12.29 2.79
CA TRP A 24 -25.67 -10.90 2.41
C TRP A 24 -24.24 -10.41 2.69
N PHE A 25 -23.67 -10.76 3.85
CA PHE A 25 -22.29 -10.39 4.21
C PHE A 25 -21.24 -11.04 3.30
N ILE A 26 -21.44 -12.31 2.93
CA ILE A 26 -20.58 -13.02 1.98
C ILE A 26 -20.65 -12.35 0.60
N MET A 27 -21.85 -12.02 0.12
CA MET A 27 -22.03 -11.34 -1.17
C MET A 27 -21.32 -9.98 -1.21
N LEU A 28 -21.44 -9.16 -0.16
CA LEU A 28 -20.73 -7.88 -0.07
C LEU A 28 -19.21 -8.06 -0.07
N SER A 29 -18.72 -9.11 0.59
CA SER A 29 -17.28 -9.40 0.65
C SER A 29 -16.73 -9.79 -0.74
N ILE A 30 -17.48 -10.59 -1.50
CA ILE A 30 -17.14 -10.97 -2.88
C ILE A 30 -17.17 -9.74 -3.80
N ILE A 31 -18.19 -8.89 -3.69
CA ILE A 31 -18.28 -7.65 -4.49
C ILE A 31 -17.07 -6.75 -4.20
N GLY A 32 -16.70 -6.60 -2.93
CA GLY A 32 -15.51 -5.83 -2.53
C GLY A 32 -14.22 -6.34 -3.19
N LEU A 33 -14.04 -7.66 -3.25
CA LEU A 33 -12.89 -8.27 -3.95
C LEU A 33 -12.87 -8.00 -5.44
N VAL A 34 -14.02 -8.11 -6.11
CA VAL A 34 -14.11 -7.86 -7.55
C VAL A 34 -13.74 -6.42 -7.86
N ILE A 35 -14.25 -5.47 -7.07
CA ILE A 35 -13.90 -4.05 -7.21
C ILE A 35 -12.40 -3.84 -6.98
N LEU A 36 -11.84 -4.45 -5.94
CA LEU A 36 -10.41 -4.34 -5.65
C LEU A 36 -9.53 -4.91 -6.78
N GLY A 37 -9.93 -6.05 -7.34
CA GLY A 37 -9.25 -6.68 -8.48
C GLY A 37 -9.29 -5.82 -9.74
N VAL A 38 -10.42 -5.17 -10.02
CA VAL A 38 -10.56 -4.24 -11.15
C VAL A 38 -9.68 -2.99 -10.96
N ILE A 39 -9.62 -2.45 -9.74
CA ILE A 39 -8.76 -1.29 -9.43
C ILE A 39 -7.27 -1.64 -9.60
N MET A 40 -6.86 -2.85 -9.19
CA MET A 40 -5.45 -3.26 -9.28
C MET A 40 -5.04 -3.83 -10.64
N GLY A 41 -5.98 -4.35 -11.43
CA GLY A 41 -5.70 -4.99 -12.73
C GLY A 41 -5.36 -4.03 -13.88
N GLY A 42 -5.31 -2.72 -13.64
CA GLY A 42 -5.05 -1.70 -14.67
C GLY A 42 -3.59 -1.48 -15.06
N SER A 43 -2.62 -2.08 -14.37
CA SER A 43 -1.19 -1.85 -14.66
C SER A 43 -0.69 -2.82 -15.72
N LYS A 44 -0.51 -2.31 -16.94
CA LYS A 44 -0.25 -3.08 -18.18
C LYS A 44 1.23 -3.30 -18.48
N ASP A 45 2.08 -3.32 -17.46
CA ASP A 45 3.53 -3.43 -17.65
C ASP A 45 3.97 -4.87 -17.31
N GLY A 46 4.29 -5.62 -18.36
CA GLY A 46 4.55 -7.07 -18.35
C GLY A 46 5.86 -7.49 -17.70
N GLY A 47 5.96 -7.32 -16.37
CA GLY A 47 7.01 -7.95 -15.56
C GLY A 47 6.40 -9.02 -14.64
N GLU A 48 6.97 -10.22 -14.63
CA GLU A 48 6.57 -11.42 -13.86
C GLU A 48 6.76 -11.29 -12.33
N ASN A 49 6.57 -10.10 -11.76
CA ASN A 49 6.48 -9.93 -10.34
C ASN A 49 5.05 -10.22 -9.92
N TRP A 50 4.85 -11.29 -9.13
CA TRP A 50 3.61 -11.59 -8.43
C TRP A 50 3.21 -10.35 -7.61
N GLY A 51 2.38 -9.51 -8.21
CA GLY A 51 2.03 -8.21 -7.67
C GLY A 51 1.27 -8.32 -6.35
N PRO A 52 1.10 -7.21 -5.62
CA PRO A 52 0.40 -7.14 -4.34
C PRO A 52 -1.02 -7.77 -4.34
N GLY A 53 -1.61 -7.98 -5.52
CA GLY A 53 -2.88 -8.70 -5.68
C GLY A 53 -2.86 -10.16 -5.20
N LEU A 54 -1.75 -10.91 -5.36
CA LEU A 54 -1.71 -12.31 -4.90
C LEU A 54 -1.68 -12.39 -3.37
N GLY A 55 -0.96 -11.46 -2.73
CA GLY A 55 -0.92 -11.36 -1.27
C GLY A 55 -2.30 -11.09 -0.68
N LEU A 56 -3.07 -10.18 -1.29
CA LEU A 56 -4.44 -9.88 -0.86
C LEU A 56 -5.40 -11.04 -1.09
N ALA A 57 -5.27 -11.77 -2.21
CA ALA A 57 -6.08 -12.96 -2.47
C ALA A 57 -5.85 -14.04 -1.41
N LEU A 58 -4.59 -14.28 -1.01
CA LEU A 58 -4.24 -15.25 0.02
C LEU A 58 -4.74 -14.83 1.41
N ILE A 59 -4.64 -13.54 1.76
CA ILE A 59 -5.21 -13.01 3.01
C ILE A 59 -6.72 -13.24 3.04
N PHE A 60 -7.40 -13.01 1.92
CA PHE A 60 -8.85 -13.18 1.85
C PHE A 60 -9.27 -14.64 2.02
N VAL A 61 -8.60 -15.57 1.35
CA VAL A 61 -8.83 -17.01 1.52
C VAL A 61 -8.56 -17.42 2.97
N ALA A 62 -7.49 -16.90 3.58
CA ALA A 62 -7.11 -17.20 4.96
C ALA A 62 -8.09 -16.65 6.00
N VAL A 63 -8.84 -15.58 5.70
CA VAL A 63 -9.81 -14.98 6.65
C VAL A 63 -11.22 -15.48 6.40
N VAL A 64 -11.67 -15.56 5.15
CA VAL A 64 -13.07 -15.86 4.82
C VAL A 64 -13.41 -17.33 5.02
N LEU A 65 -12.51 -18.26 4.69
CA LEU A 65 -12.74 -19.69 4.93
C LEU A 65 -12.97 -20.02 6.42
N PRO A 66 -12.12 -19.60 7.37
CA PRO A 66 -12.35 -19.90 8.78
C PRO A 66 -13.61 -19.22 9.35
N ILE A 67 -13.97 -18.01 8.89
CA ILE A 67 -15.23 -17.37 9.29
C ILE A 67 -16.43 -18.18 8.80
N SER A 68 -16.41 -18.66 7.56
CA SER A 68 -17.49 -19.49 7.02
C SER A 68 -17.61 -20.84 7.76
N ALA A 69 -16.48 -21.44 8.14
CA ALA A 69 -16.45 -22.67 8.94
C ALA A 69 -16.99 -22.44 10.37
N LEU A 70 -16.63 -21.33 11.02
CA LEU A 70 -17.16 -20.93 12.33
C LEU A 70 -18.68 -20.80 12.30
N ILE A 71 -19.21 -20.16 11.26
CA ILE A 71 -20.65 -20.00 11.05
C ILE A 71 -21.34 -21.36 10.90
N ALA A 72 -20.78 -22.27 10.09
CA ALA A 72 -21.34 -23.61 9.93
C ALA A 72 -21.37 -24.38 11.25
N ILE A 73 -20.30 -24.30 12.05
CA ILE A 73 -20.23 -24.94 13.38
C ILE A 73 -21.28 -24.34 14.33
N LEU A 74 -21.46 -23.02 14.34
CA LEU A 74 -22.47 -22.35 15.15
C LEU A 74 -23.89 -22.79 14.75
N VAL A 75 -24.17 -22.88 13.46
CA VAL A 75 -25.47 -23.34 12.93
C VAL A 75 -25.78 -24.78 13.38
N VAL A 76 -24.80 -25.68 13.29
CA VAL A 76 -24.94 -27.08 13.74
C VAL A 76 -25.15 -27.15 15.26
N SER A 77 -24.42 -26.32 16.02
CA SER A 77 -24.47 -26.29 17.49
C SER A 77 -25.85 -25.87 18.03
N VAL A 78 -26.54 -24.96 17.34
CA VAL A 78 -27.90 -24.51 17.75
C VAL A 78 -28.92 -25.64 17.66
N LYS A 79 -28.76 -26.55 16.69
CA LYS A 79 -29.71 -27.65 16.42
C LYS A 79 -29.48 -28.89 17.32
N SER A 80 -28.37 -28.94 18.04
CA SER A 80 -27.95 -30.14 18.77
C SER A 80 -28.58 -30.23 20.18
N PRO A 81 -29.03 -31.42 20.62
CA PRO A 81 -29.66 -31.63 21.93
C PRO A 81 -28.73 -31.28 23.09
N LYS A 82 -29.32 -30.89 24.23
CA LYS A 82 -28.68 -30.18 25.36
C LYS A 82 -27.33 -30.75 25.86
N GLY A 83 -27.05 -32.04 25.69
CA GLY A 83 -25.78 -32.68 26.10
C GLY A 83 -24.58 -32.48 25.17
N THR A 84 -24.76 -32.09 23.90
CA THR A 84 -23.65 -31.97 22.93
C THR A 84 -23.06 -30.57 22.81
N ARG A 85 -23.77 -29.54 23.29
CA ARG A 85 -23.36 -28.12 23.15
C ARG A 85 -21.99 -27.84 23.78
N LEU A 86 -21.68 -28.43 24.93
CA LEU A 86 -20.42 -28.21 25.63
C LEU A 86 -19.22 -28.68 24.79
N LYS A 87 -19.34 -29.80 24.07
CA LYS A 87 -18.28 -30.33 23.19
C LYS A 87 -17.98 -29.39 22.02
N TYR A 88 -19.02 -28.79 21.43
CA TYR A 88 -18.85 -27.83 20.34
C TYR A 88 -18.21 -26.53 20.80
N PHE A 89 -18.55 -26.02 21.99
CA PHE A 89 -17.89 -24.83 22.55
C PHE A 89 -16.39 -25.05 22.78
N PHE A 90 -16.00 -26.21 23.33
CA PHE A 90 -14.58 -26.55 23.51
C PHE A 90 -13.85 -26.69 22.17
N ALA A 91 -14.45 -27.34 21.17
CA ALA A 91 -13.87 -27.45 19.84
C ALA A 91 -13.70 -26.07 19.17
N LEU A 92 -14.69 -25.19 19.33
CA LEU A 92 -14.66 -23.82 18.81
C LEU A 92 -13.54 -22.99 19.46
N ALA A 93 -13.42 -23.06 20.79
CA ALA A 93 -12.39 -22.34 21.53
C ALA A 93 -10.98 -22.81 21.14
N LEU A 94 -10.78 -24.12 20.99
CA LEU A 94 -9.51 -24.69 20.50
C LEU A 94 -9.18 -24.22 19.08
N PHE A 95 -10.18 -24.17 18.19
CA PHE A 95 -9.98 -23.72 16.82
C PHE A 95 -9.61 -22.22 16.75
N ILE A 96 -10.29 -21.37 17.51
CA ILE A 96 -9.97 -19.94 17.59
C ILE A 96 -8.57 -19.74 18.18
N GLY A 97 -8.20 -20.48 19.22
CA GLY A 97 -6.86 -20.43 19.81
C GLY A 97 -5.77 -20.83 18.82
N ALA A 98 -5.98 -21.87 18.02
CA ALA A 98 -5.04 -22.31 17.00
C ALA A 98 -4.87 -21.27 15.88
N LEU A 99 -5.97 -20.66 15.42
CA LEU A 99 -5.92 -19.57 14.43
C LEU A 99 -5.16 -18.36 14.96
N ALA A 100 -5.42 -17.94 16.20
CA ALA A 100 -4.72 -16.81 16.82
C ALA A 100 -3.21 -17.08 16.95
N ALA A 101 -2.82 -18.30 17.33
CA ALA A 101 -1.42 -18.70 17.42
C ALA A 101 -0.72 -18.70 16.04
N LEU A 102 -1.38 -19.23 15.01
CA LEU A 102 -0.89 -19.19 13.62
C LEU A 102 -0.73 -17.74 13.11
N TRP A 103 -1.69 -16.88 13.40
CA TRP A 103 -1.64 -15.47 13.02
C TRP A 103 -0.49 -14.73 13.73
N GLY A 104 -0.30 -14.96 15.03
CA GLY A 104 0.81 -14.42 15.79
C GLY A 104 2.18 -14.86 15.26
N ALA A 105 2.34 -16.14 14.93
CA ALA A 105 3.57 -16.67 14.34
C ALA A 105 3.85 -16.10 12.95
N GLY A 106 2.81 -15.96 12.10
CA GLY A 106 2.92 -15.38 10.77
C GLY A 106 3.36 -13.91 10.80
N MET A 107 2.79 -13.09 11.69
CA MET A 107 3.16 -11.69 11.83
C MET A 107 4.62 -11.51 12.29
N VAL A 108 5.11 -12.37 13.20
CA VAL A 108 6.52 -12.35 13.63
C VAL A 108 7.48 -12.70 12.49
N ALA A 109 7.09 -13.63 11.60
CA ALA A 109 7.89 -13.96 10.42
C ALA A 109 7.95 -12.81 9.41
N ILE A 110 6.84 -12.12 9.16
CA ILE A 110 6.77 -10.97 8.24
C ILE A 110 7.64 -9.81 8.75
N VAL A 111 7.62 -9.53 10.06
CA VAL A 111 8.47 -8.47 10.65
C VAL A 111 9.96 -8.80 10.51
N LYS A 112 10.37 -10.06 10.73
CA LYS A 112 11.79 -10.47 10.58
C LYS A 112 12.31 -10.43 9.15
N THR A 113 11.46 -10.60 8.14
CA THR A 113 11.91 -10.50 6.73
C THR A 113 12.25 -9.08 6.30
N LYS A 114 11.77 -8.06 7.01
CA LYS A 114 12.07 -6.65 6.70
C LYS A 114 13.54 -6.30 6.97
N ASP A 115 14.16 -6.97 7.95
CA ASP A 115 15.57 -6.76 8.28
C ASP A 115 16.52 -7.44 7.27
N ILE A 116 16.07 -8.51 6.60
CA ILE A 116 16.86 -9.21 5.58
C ILE A 116 16.92 -8.41 4.26
N LEU A 117 15.86 -7.65 3.96
CA LEU A 117 15.86 -6.68 2.86
C LEU A 117 16.65 -5.40 3.19
N GLY A 118 17.04 -5.20 4.46
CA GLY A 118 17.85 -4.07 4.92
C GLY A 118 19.30 -4.07 4.44
N SER A 119 19.80 -5.14 3.83
CA SER A 119 21.16 -5.19 3.26
C SER A 119 21.19 -4.99 1.73
N SER A 120 20.24 -4.21 1.21
CA SER A 120 20.11 -3.98 -0.24
C SER A 120 21.26 -3.20 -0.88
N SER A 121 22.14 -2.58 -0.09
CA SER A 121 23.37 -1.93 -0.58
C SER A 121 24.38 -2.93 -1.15
N THR A 122 24.31 -4.20 -0.74
CA THR A 122 25.17 -5.27 -1.29
C THR A 122 24.78 -5.67 -2.71
N MET A 123 23.50 -5.58 -3.07
CA MET A 123 23.04 -5.89 -4.43
C MET A 123 23.59 -4.90 -5.45
N CYS A 124 23.67 -3.62 -5.11
CA CYS A 124 24.23 -2.59 -5.99
C CYS A 124 25.72 -2.81 -6.29
N LYS A 125 26.47 -3.50 -5.42
CA LYS A 125 27.89 -3.81 -5.67
C LYS A 125 28.12 -4.79 -6.80
N LEU A 126 27.13 -5.65 -7.09
CA LEU A 126 27.24 -6.74 -8.06
C LEU A 126 26.98 -6.31 -9.51
N GLU A 127 26.48 -5.10 -9.76
CA GLU A 127 26.24 -4.63 -11.13
C GLU A 127 27.57 -4.43 -11.89
N PRO A 128 27.67 -4.76 -13.20
CA PRO A 128 28.94 -4.76 -13.90
C PRO A 128 29.35 -3.35 -14.38
N SER A 129 28.41 -2.42 -14.55
CA SER A 129 28.70 -1.06 -15.04
C SER A 129 28.51 -0.01 -13.95
N GLN A 130 29.41 0.97 -13.88
CA GLN A 130 29.35 2.05 -12.89
C GLN A 130 28.05 2.86 -12.97
N GLU A 131 27.52 3.09 -14.16
CA GLU A 131 26.24 3.79 -14.36
C GLU A 131 25.07 3.06 -13.69
N LYS A 132 24.98 1.73 -13.87
CA LYS A 132 23.96 0.90 -13.20
C LYS A 132 24.17 0.86 -11.69
N LYS A 133 25.42 0.84 -11.20
CA LYS A 133 25.71 0.92 -9.77
C LYS A 133 25.21 2.22 -9.18
N ASP A 134 25.56 3.34 -9.80
CA ASP A 134 25.15 4.68 -9.35
C ASP A 134 23.62 4.84 -9.40
N TYR A 135 22.98 4.35 -10.45
CA TYR A 135 21.52 4.29 -10.54
C TYR A 135 20.91 3.43 -9.41
N CYS A 136 21.49 2.25 -9.13
CA CYS A 136 21.04 1.39 -8.05
C CYS A 136 21.19 2.07 -6.69
N TYR A 137 22.33 2.68 -6.39
CA TYR A 137 22.55 3.40 -5.14
C TYR A 137 21.59 4.57 -4.97
N LYS A 138 21.34 5.33 -6.05
CA LYS A 138 20.35 6.41 -6.05
C LYS A 138 18.94 5.91 -5.74
N GLU A 139 18.52 4.81 -6.35
CA GLU A 139 17.22 4.21 -6.11
C GLU A 139 17.10 3.67 -4.66
N GLN A 140 18.17 3.08 -4.14
CA GLN A 140 18.23 2.61 -2.75
C GLN A 140 18.17 3.75 -1.73
N ALA A 141 18.91 4.84 -1.96
CA ALA A 141 18.84 6.04 -1.15
C ALA A 141 17.40 6.56 -1.08
N ARG A 142 16.70 6.57 -2.23
CA ARG A 142 15.30 6.97 -2.34
C ARG A 142 14.35 6.07 -1.53
N ILE A 143 14.43 4.75 -1.73
CA ILE A 143 13.53 3.78 -1.08
C ILE A 143 13.72 3.81 0.45
N ASN A 144 14.98 3.84 0.90
CA ASN A 144 15.32 3.75 2.32
C ASN A 144 15.28 5.10 3.04
N LYS A 145 15.18 6.21 2.30
CA LYS A 145 15.28 7.58 2.83
C LYS A 145 16.60 7.82 3.59
N ASP A 146 17.68 7.28 3.06
CA ASP A 146 19.00 7.29 3.69
C ASP A 146 20.06 7.85 2.73
N LEU A 147 20.54 9.06 3.05
CA LEU A 147 21.56 9.76 2.27
C LEU A 147 22.95 9.12 2.36
N THR A 148 23.24 8.35 3.41
CA THR A 148 24.55 7.69 3.57
C THR A 148 24.80 6.67 2.45
N ILE A 149 23.73 6.18 1.81
CA ILE A 149 23.82 5.30 0.64
C ILE A 149 24.46 6.03 -0.56
N CYS A 150 24.24 7.34 -0.70
CA CYS A 150 24.83 8.13 -1.78
C CYS A 150 26.35 8.28 -1.65
N GLU A 151 26.93 8.11 -0.46
CA GLU A 151 28.39 8.13 -0.24
C GLU A 151 29.09 6.96 -0.95
N GLN A 152 28.35 5.90 -1.30
CA GLN A 152 28.88 4.74 -2.03
C GLN A 152 28.84 4.91 -3.55
N SER A 153 28.17 5.94 -4.06
CA SER A 153 28.08 6.22 -5.50
C SER A 153 29.29 7.02 -5.98
N SER A 154 29.76 6.75 -7.20
CA SER A 154 30.83 7.55 -7.82
C SER A 154 30.39 8.96 -8.19
N THR A 155 29.08 9.17 -8.30
CA THR A 155 28.45 10.46 -8.61
C THR A 155 27.63 10.97 -7.42
N GLN A 156 28.29 11.10 -6.26
CA GLN A 156 27.67 11.49 -4.99
C GLN A 156 26.73 12.70 -5.11
N ASP A 157 27.17 13.80 -5.73
CA ASP A 157 26.33 15.01 -5.90
C ASP A 157 25.07 14.73 -6.72
N SER A 158 25.18 13.90 -7.77
CA SER A 158 24.04 13.51 -8.61
C SER A 158 23.04 12.65 -7.84
N CYS A 159 23.53 11.75 -6.98
CA CYS A 159 22.70 10.94 -6.10
C CYS A 159 21.96 11.81 -5.07
N ILE A 160 22.66 12.73 -4.41
CA ILE A 160 22.10 13.63 -3.39
C ILE A 160 21.05 14.56 -4.02
N ASP A 161 21.34 15.14 -5.19
CA ASP A 161 20.38 16.01 -5.88
C ASP A 161 19.09 15.28 -6.22
N ALA A 162 19.21 14.06 -6.74
CA ALA A 162 18.04 13.28 -7.08
C ALA A 162 17.22 12.86 -5.86
N TYR A 163 17.90 12.58 -4.74
CA TYR A 163 17.26 12.30 -3.46
C TYR A 163 16.38 13.48 -2.99
N TYR A 164 16.93 14.70 -2.97
CA TYR A 164 16.17 15.88 -2.57
C TYR A 164 15.08 16.26 -3.58
N PHE A 165 15.32 16.05 -4.87
CA PHE A 165 14.31 16.17 -5.90
C PHE A 165 13.11 15.23 -5.63
N ASP A 166 13.36 13.97 -5.30
CA ASP A 166 12.28 13.03 -5.01
C ASP A 166 11.58 13.34 -3.67
N LEU A 167 12.29 13.80 -2.63
CA LEU A 167 11.68 14.26 -1.38
C LEU A 167 10.77 15.47 -1.59
N SER A 168 11.25 16.47 -2.33
CA SER A 168 10.45 17.67 -2.64
C SER A 168 9.21 17.34 -3.46
N ARG A 169 9.31 16.36 -4.37
CA ARG A 169 8.17 15.83 -5.12
C ARG A 169 7.18 15.11 -4.22
N ALA A 170 7.65 14.14 -3.42
CA ALA A 170 6.80 13.32 -2.57
C ALA A 170 6.11 14.13 -1.46
N GLY A 171 6.83 15.09 -0.86
CA GLY A 171 6.30 15.98 0.17
C GLY A 171 5.57 17.21 -0.37
N ASN A 172 5.54 17.41 -1.69
CA ASN A 172 5.09 18.66 -2.33
C ASN A 172 5.74 19.93 -1.73
N ASN A 173 6.96 19.82 -1.20
CA ASN A 173 7.65 20.89 -0.50
C ASN A 173 8.97 21.22 -1.19
N ILE A 174 9.03 22.35 -1.88
CA ILE A 174 10.22 22.78 -2.62
C ILE A 174 11.39 23.17 -1.70
N ASP A 175 11.16 23.39 -0.40
CA ASP A 175 12.22 23.76 0.53
C ASP A 175 13.27 22.65 0.70
N PHE A 176 12.94 21.40 0.40
CA PHE A 176 13.92 20.31 0.37
C PHE A 176 15.03 20.56 -0.67
N CYS A 177 14.75 21.28 -1.76
CA CYS A 177 15.78 21.63 -2.74
C CYS A 177 16.84 22.58 -2.19
N LYS A 178 16.57 23.34 -1.12
CA LYS A 178 17.58 24.20 -0.47
C LYS A 178 18.73 23.41 0.16
N GLN A 179 18.51 22.12 0.43
CA GLN A 179 19.51 21.23 1.04
C GLN A 179 20.33 20.46 -0.02
N SER A 180 19.99 20.58 -1.30
CA SER A 180 20.73 19.95 -2.39
C SER A 180 22.02 20.72 -2.69
N PRO A 181 23.12 20.02 -3.08
CA PRO A 181 24.34 20.66 -3.58
C PRO A 181 24.12 21.60 -4.76
N ARG A 182 23.09 21.34 -5.58
CA ARG A 182 22.66 22.20 -6.71
C ARG A 182 21.18 22.59 -6.57
N PRO A 183 20.86 23.55 -5.68
CA PRO A 183 19.48 23.95 -5.40
C PRO A 183 18.75 24.42 -6.65
N ASP A 184 19.43 25.21 -7.48
CA ASP A 184 18.97 25.73 -8.76
C ASP A 184 18.44 24.62 -9.68
N LYS A 185 19.23 23.56 -9.84
CA LYS A 185 18.85 22.40 -10.66
C LYS A 185 17.67 21.66 -10.05
N CYS A 186 17.68 21.41 -8.73
CA CYS A 186 16.57 20.75 -8.05
C CYS A 186 15.24 21.53 -8.19
N PHE A 187 15.30 22.87 -8.06
CA PHE A 187 14.14 23.74 -8.27
C PHE A 187 13.65 23.68 -9.72
N TYR A 188 14.57 23.83 -10.68
CA TYR A 188 14.27 23.76 -12.11
C TYR A 188 13.58 22.43 -12.47
N ASP A 189 14.16 21.31 -12.06
CA ASP A 189 13.62 19.98 -12.35
C ASP A 189 12.24 19.80 -11.71
N ASN A 190 12.01 20.35 -10.51
CA ASN A 190 10.70 20.30 -9.84
C ASN A 190 9.65 21.09 -10.59
N ILE A 191 9.98 22.30 -11.02
CA ILE A 191 9.08 23.18 -11.76
C ILE A 191 8.73 22.51 -13.09
N LYS A 192 9.74 22.01 -13.82
CA LYS A 192 9.55 21.29 -15.07
C LYS A 192 8.65 20.06 -14.88
N PHE A 193 8.97 19.20 -13.91
CA PHE A 193 8.17 18.02 -13.60
C PHE A 193 6.72 18.37 -13.28
N ARG A 194 6.49 19.40 -12.46
CA ARG A 194 5.13 19.86 -12.12
C ARG A 194 4.43 20.45 -13.34
N ALA A 195 5.12 21.23 -14.17
CA ALA A 195 4.57 21.80 -15.40
C ALA A 195 4.10 20.68 -16.33
N ASP A 196 4.95 19.67 -16.58
CA ASP A 196 4.63 18.49 -17.39
C ASP A 196 3.41 17.73 -16.81
N TYR A 197 3.36 17.57 -15.48
CA TYR A 197 2.25 16.88 -14.82
C TYR A 197 0.95 17.69 -14.77
N ASN A 198 1.00 19.02 -14.66
CA ASN A 198 -0.19 19.87 -14.62
C ASN A 198 -0.67 20.30 -16.01
N LEU A 199 0.18 20.26 -17.03
CA LEU A 199 -0.24 20.24 -18.44
C LEU A 199 -1.22 19.06 -18.69
N PHE A 200 -1.06 17.98 -17.94
CA PHE A 200 -1.98 16.84 -17.96
C PHE A 200 -3.28 17.06 -17.15
N LEU A 201 -3.32 18.05 -16.24
CA LEU A 201 -4.41 18.22 -15.26
C LEU A 201 -5.13 19.58 -15.33
N ASP A 202 -4.98 20.33 -16.41
CA ASP A 202 -5.75 21.54 -16.71
C ASP A 202 -5.78 22.58 -15.56
N LYS A 203 -4.60 22.83 -14.96
CA LYS A 203 -4.46 23.81 -13.87
C LYS A 203 -4.00 25.18 -14.36
N ASN A 204 -4.57 26.21 -13.72
CA ASN A 204 -4.39 27.63 -14.00
C ASN A 204 -2.91 28.09 -13.84
N ILE A 205 -2.37 28.65 -14.92
CA ILE A 205 -1.01 29.20 -15.05
C ILE A 205 -0.63 30.21 -13.95
N GLU A 206 -1.60 30.89 -13.35
CA GLU A 206 -1.38 31.90 -12.31
C GLU A 206 -0.80 31.30 -11.02
N THR A 207 -1.13 30.05 -10.69
CA THR A 207 -0.51 29.36 -9.53
C THR A 207 0.99 29.19 -9.71
N TYR A 208 1.42 28.92 -10.94
CA TYR A 208 2.84 28.72 -11.26
C TYR A 208 3.65 30.02 -11.24
N LYS A 209 3.07 31.10 -11.78
CA LYS A 209 3.69 32.43 -11.67
C LYS A 209 3.90 32.82 -10.21
N SER A 210 2.93 32.54 -9.34
CA SER A 210 3.10 32.77 -7.89
C SER A 210 4.26 31.96 -7.30
N ILE A 211 4.45 30.71 -7.71
CA ILE A 211 5.57 29.87 -7.26
C ILE A 211 6.91 30.45 -7.77
N CYS A 212 7.03 30.78 -9.07
CA CYS A 212 8.25 31.40 -9.60
C CYS A 212 8.60 32.71 -8.88
N ASN A 213 7.58 33.51 -8.55
CA ASN A 213 7.77 34.76 -7.81
C ASN A 213 8.26 34.55 -6.37
N SER A 214 8.03 33.37 -5.77
CA SER A 214 8.49 33.04 -4.42
C SER A 214 9.95 32.54 -4.36
N ILE A 215 10.56 32.24 -5.51
CA ILE A 215 11.94 31.77 -5.59
C ILE A 215 12.88 32.96 -5.36
N GLY A 216 13.78 32.82 -4.38
CA GLY A 216 14.83 33.79 -4.14
C GLY A 216 15.87 33.78 -5.26
N GLY A 217 16.32 34.96 -5.70
CA GLY A 217 17.32 35.13 -6.75
C GLY A 217 16.71 35.48 -8.11
N VAL A 218 17.14 36.62 -8.66
CA VAL A 218 16.59 37.20 -9.90
C VAL A 218 16.77 36.27 -11.10
N GLN A 219 17.91 35.57 -11.21
CA GLN A 219 18.17 34.66 -12.32
C GLN A 219 17.23 33.45 -12.33
N LEU A 220 17.03 32.81 -11.17
CA LEU A 220 16.14 31.65 -11.04
C LEU A 220 14.68 32.02 -11.30
N LYS A 221 14.26 33.18 -10.79
CA LYS A 221 12.94 33.73 -11.06
C LYS A 221 12.70 33.92 -12.56
N ASN A 222 13.65 34.53 -13.27
CA ASN A 222 13.51 34.79 -14.69
C ASN A 222 13.49 33.50 -15.51
N GLY A 223 14.38 32.54 -15.23
CA GLY A 223 14.38 31.23 -15.90
C GLY A 223 13.09 30.44 -15.66
N CYS A 224 12.54 30.50 -14.45
CA CYS A 224 11.25 29.88 -14.12
C CYS A 224 10.09 30.47 -14.94
N ILE A 225 10.06 31.80 -15.10
CA ILE A 225 9.04 32.49 -15.90
C ILE A 225 9.19 32.18 -17.39
N GLU A 226 10.42 32.12 -17.90
CA GLU A 226 10.71 31.80 -19.30
C GLU A 226 10.21 30.39 -19.67
N LEU A 227 10.51 29.38 -18.85
CA LEU A 227 10.01 28.01 -19.04
C LEU A 227 8.48 27.91 -19.00
N LEU A 228 7.82 28.68 -18.13
CA LEU A 228 6.36 28.73 -18.12
C LEU A 228 5.83 29.32 -19.42
N ASN A 229 6.45 30.37 -19.93
CA ASN A 229 6.03 30.99 -21.19
C ASN A 229 6.31 30.10 -22.41
N GLU A 230 7.35 29.27 -22.38
CA GLU A 230 7.65 28.31 -23.44
C GLU A 230 6.65 27.14 -23.48
N ASN A 231 6.27 26.60 -22.32
CA ASN A 231 5.42 25.40 -22.24
C ASN A 231 3.91 25.67 -22.33
N PHE A 232 3.47 26.92 -22.15
CA PHE A 232 2.05 27.32 -22.17
C PHE A 232 1.68 28.27 -23.33
N LYS A 233 2.52 28.36 -24.36
CA LYS A 233 2.21 29.06 -25.63
C LYS A 233 1.28 28.24 -26.51
#